data_AF-A0A7W7YWM5-F1
#
_entry.id   AF-A0A7W7YWM5-F1
#
_cell.length_a   1.000
_cell.length_b   1.000
_cell.length_c   1.000
_cell.angle_alpha   90.00
_cell.angle_beta   90.00
_cell.angle_gamma   90.00
#
_symmetry.space_group_name_H-M   'P 1'
#
loop_
_entity.id
_entity.type
_entity.pdbx_description
1 polymer ?
#
loop_
_entity_poly.entity_id
_entity_poly.type
_entity_poly.pdbx_seq_one_letter_code
_entity_poly.pdbx_strand_id
1 'polypeptide(L)'
;MLDTTVARVQRAAIEADWQLPPKAEAKTEMVKPRPKKRDFPDVKPAEYNFDADLSVALREALGEDGFLRLVERYGGIRLYVPADVRASGLADEITIQHATTLVAAFAGVAIRVPLARRFRHGIYKRWGYSNSKIARMLGVTETAITKMNADHGCIDDEE
;
A
#
# COMPACT_ATOMS: atom_id res chain seq x y z
N MET A 1 6.42 39.20 -49.48
CA MET A 1 7.08 40.02 -48.44
C MET A 1 6.06 40.20 -47.33
N LEU A 2 6.49 39.94 -46.09
CA LEU A 2 5.73 39.87 -44.82
C LEU A 2 4.85 38.60 -44.74
N ASP A 3 4.91 37.75 -43.71
CA ASP A 3 5.55 37.88 -42.40
C ASP A 3 5.91 36.49 -41.86
N THR A 4 7.19 36.11 -41.95
CA THR A 4 7.79 34.94 -41.27
C THR A 4 7.92 35.15 -39.76
N THR A 5 7.28 36.20 -39.24
CA THR A 5 7.47 36.76 -37.90
C THR A 5 6.52 36.15 -36.88
N VAL A 6 5.36 35.63 -37.31
CA VAL A 6 4.33 35.12 -36.39
C VAL A 6 4.70 33.76 -35.77
N ALA A 7 5.43 32.90 -36.48
CA ALA A 7 5.83 31.57 -36.00
C ALA A 7 6.98 31.60 -34.98
N ARG A 8 7.70 32.73 -34.83
CA ARG A 8 8.80 32.87 -33.86
C ARG A 8 8.32 33.34 -32.49
N VAL A 9 7.18 34.05 -32.43
CA VAL A 9 6.62 34.60 -31.19
C VAL A 9 6.00 33.51 -30.31
N GLN A 10 5.41 32.46 -30.89
CA GLN A 10 4.77 31.39 -30.11
C GLN A 10 5.73 30.37 -29.50
N ARG A 11 7.02 30.36 -29.89
CA ARG A 11 8.03 29.46 -29.29
C ARG A 11 8.74 30.09 -28.08
N ALA A 12 8.79 31.41 -27.98
CA ALA A 12 9.43 32.13 -26.87
C ALA A 12 8.56 32.20 -25.59
N ALA A 13 7.23 32.05 -25.72
CA ALA A 13 6.32 32.14 -24.58
C ALA A 13 6.29 30.87 -23.70
N ILE A 14 6.78 29.73 -24.20
CA ILE A 14 6.78 28.46 -23.45
C ILE A 14 8.07 28.29 -22.61
N GLU A 15 9.13 29.06 -22.90
CA GLU A 15 10.42 28.99 -22.19
C GLU A 15 10.58 30.04 -21.07
N ALA A 16 9.69 31.03 -20.99
CA ALA A 16 9.84 32.17 -20.08
C ALA A 16 9.22 31.98 -18.67
N ASP A 17 8.51 30.87 -18.42
CA ASP A 17 7.79 30.65 -17.15
C ASP A 17 8.50 29.67 -16.20
N TRP A 18 9.72 29.20 -16.55
CA TRP A 18 10.55 28.35 -15.69
C TRP A 18 11.63 29.15 -14.92
N GLN A 19 11.36 30.41 -14.58
CA GLN A 19 12.21 31.12 -13.62
C GLN A 19 11.87 30.63 -12.20
N LEU A 20 12.68 29.69 -11.70
CA LEU A 20 12.75 29.37 -10.29
C LEU A 20 12.81 30.67 -9.47
N PRO A 21 11.92 30.87 -8.48
CA PRO A 21 11.99 32.06 -7.64
C PRO A 21 13.38 32.15 -7.01
N PRO A 22 13.93 33.38 -6.83
CA PRO A 22 15.20 33.56 -6.16
C PRO A 22 15.13 32.86 -4.80
N LYS A 23 16.18 32.11 -4.44
CA LYS A 23 16.28 31.32 -3.20
C LYS A 23 15.88 32.19 -2.01
N ALA A 24 14.60 32.15 -1.65
CA ALA A 24 14.11 32.76 -0.44
C ALA A 24 14.85 32.06 0.69
N GLU A 25 15.58 32.84 1.47
CA GLU A 25 16.31 32.43 2.64
C GLU A 25 15.33 31.74 3.59
N ALA A 26 15.20 30.42 3.42
CA ALA A 26 14.45 29.57 4.31
C ALA A 26 15.20 29.60 5.64
N LYS A 27 14.75 30.49 6.52
CA LYS A 27 15.04 30.46 7.94
C LYS A 27 14.91 29.01 8.36
N THR A 28 16.03 28.47 8.85
CA THR A 28 16.18 27.11 9.33
C THR A 28 15.25 26.87 10.52
N GLU A 29 13.98 26.59 10.24
CA GLU A 29 13.12 25.94 11.20
C GLU A 29 13.71 24.56 11.49
N MET A 30 14.06 24.35 12.76
CA MET A 30 14.56 23.11 13.31
C MET A 30 13.72 21.93 12.81
N VAL A 31 14.25 21.22 11.80
CA VAL A 31 13.86 19.85 11.51
C VAL A 31 14.15 19.06 12.77
N LYS A 32 13.09 18.61 13.46
CA LYS A 32 13.20 17.79 14.67
C LYS A 32 14.22 16.67 14.43
N PRO A 33 15.11 16.37 15.40
CA PRO A 33 16.16 15.38 15.20
C PRO A 33 15.53 14.08 14.72
N ARG A 34 16.16 13.44 13.72
CA ARG A 34 15.79 12.07 13.32
C ARG A 34 15.65 11.25 14.60
N PRO A 35 14.58 10.47 14.76
CA PRO A 35 14.47 9.59 15.92
C PRO A 35 15.78 8.79 15.99
N LYS A 36 16.43 8.81 17.16
CA LYS A 36 17.64 8.02 17.43
C LYS A 36 17.37 6.61 16.92
N LYS A 37 18.34 6.02 16.20
CA LYS A 37 18.30 4.62 15.75
C LYS A 37 17.71 3.82 16.91
N ARG A 38 16.48 3.34 16.74
CA ARG A 38 15.93 2.35 17.68
C ARG A 38 16.97 1.24 17.70
N ASP A 39 17.34 0.75 18.86
CA ASP A 39 18.23 -0.39 19.01
C ASP A 39 17.58 -1.57 18.27
N PHE A 40 17.89 -1.70 16.99
CA PHE A 40 17.46 -2.83 16.20
C PHE A 40 18.31 -4.01 16.71
N PRO A 41 17.69 -5.13 17.09
CA PRO A 41 18.45 -6.32 17.45
C PRO A 41 19.43 -6.66 16.32
N ASP A 42 20.57 -7.30 16.63
CA ASP A 42 21.62 -7.76 15.67
C ASP A 42 21.11 -8.87 14.72
N VAL A 43 19.92 -8.68 14.16
CA VAL A 43 19.31 -9.52 13.14
C VAL A 43 19.79 -8.99 11.80
N LYS A 44 20.36 -9.87 10.97
CA LYS A 44 20.79 -9.50 9.62
C LYS A 44 19.59 -8.89 8.88
N PRO A 45 19.74 -7.75 8.17
CA PRO A 45 18.62 -7.04 7.54
C PRO A 45 17.85 -7.86 6.48
N ALA A 46 18.40 -9.01 6.05
CA ALA A 46 17.74 -9.95 5.16
C ALA A 46 16.70 -10.87 5.84
N GLU A 47 16.67 -10.92 7.18
CA GLU A 47 15.77 -11.80 7.94
C GLU A 47 14.54 -11.06 8.49
N TYR A 48 14.54 -9.73 8.50
CA TYR A 48 13.41 -8.93 9.01
C TYR A 48 12.40 -8.65 7.89
N ASN A 49 11.44 -9.56 7.70
CA ASN A 49 10.29 -9.36 6.82
C ASN A 49 9.29 -8.40 7.47
N PHE A 50 9.60 -7.10 7.46
CA PHE A 50 8.72 -6.04 7.99
C PHE A 50 7.28 -6.13 7.44
N ASP A 51 7.14 -6.58 6.18
CA ASP A 51 5.85 -6.79 5.53
C ASP A 51 5.06 -8.00 6.09
N ALA A 52 5.74 -9.05 6.57
CA ALA A 52 5.10 -10.22 7.18
C ALA A 52 4.56 -9.89 8.57
N ASP A 53 5.37 -9.24 9.41
CA ASP A 53 4.96 -8.83 10.76
C ASP A 53 3.81 -7.81 10.72
N LEU A 54 3.86 -6.88 9.76
CA LEU A 54 2.79 -5.92 9.54
C LEU A 54 1.49 -6.61 9.06
N SER A 55 1.59 -7.64 8.22
CA SER A 55 0.41 -8.37 7.77
C SER A 55 -0.31 -9.10 8.91
N VAL A 56 0.45 -9.64 9.87
CA VAL A 56 -0.11 -10.27 11.08
C VAL A 56 -0.78 -9.21 11.96
N ALA A 57 -0.08 -8.12 12.25
CA ALA A 57 -0.61 -7.03 13.08
C ALA A 57 -1.89 -6.39 12.50
N LEU A 58 -1.95 -6.17 11.18
CA LEU A 58 -3.13 -5.64 10.51
C LEU A 58 -4.30 -6.63 10.56
N ARG A 59 -4.04 -7.93 10.41
CA ARG A 59 -5.07 -8.97 10.49
C ARG A 59 -5.62 -9.12 11.91
N GLU A 60 -4.75 -9.08 12.92
CA GLU A 60 -5.16 -9.13 14.32
C GLU A 60 -5.99 -7.91 14.72
N ALA A 61 -5.58 -6.71 14.26
CA ALA A 61 -6.32 -5.48 14.56
C ALA A 61 -7.69 -5.44 13.86
N LEU A 62 -7.77 -5.76 12.57
CA LEU A 62 -8.99 -5.57 11.78
C LEU A 62 -9.93 -6.78 11.75
N GLY A 63 -9.44 -7.94 12.15
CA GLY A 63 -10.05 -9.22 11.86
C GLY A 63 -9.91 -9.63 10.39
N GLU A 64 -10.38 -10.84 10.08
CA GLU A 64 -10.26 -11.44 8.75
C GLU A 64 -10.95 -10.59 7.67
N ASP A 65 -12.20 -10.19 7.91
CA ASP A 65 -13.01 -9.43 6.94
C ASP A 65 -12.47 -8.03 6.68
N GLY A 66 -12.08 -7.31 7.75
CA GLY A 66 -11.53 -5.97 7.63
C GLY A 66 -10.19 -5.96 6.91
N PHE A 67 -9.35 -6.96 7.21
CA PHE A 67 -8.07 -7.13 6.54
C PHE A 67 -8.24 -7.50 5.06
N LEU A 68 -9.19 -8.38 4.73
CA LEU A 68 -9.49 -8.72 3.33
C LEU A 68 -9.88 -7.47 2.52
N ARG A 69 -10.82 -6.67 3.04
CA ARG A 69 -11.26 -5.43 2.36
C ARG A 69 -10.10 -4.44 2.17
N LEU A 70 -9.27 -4.27 3.19
CA LEU A 70 -8.10 -3.40 3.13
C LEU A 70 -7.14 -3.85 2.01
N VAL A 71 -6.81 -5.13 1.96
CA VAL A 71 -5.86 -5.67 0.99
C VAL A 71 -6.44 -5.71 -0.43
N GLU A 72 -7.73 -6.00 -0.60
CA GLU A 72 -8.37 -5.98 -1.93
C GLU A 72 -8.35 -4.59 -2.54
N ARG A 73 -8.53 -3.56 -1.71
CA ARG A 73 -8.60 -2.18 -2.19
C ARG A 73 -7.24 -1.49 -2.30
N TYR A 74 -6.37 -1.69 -1.32
CA TYR A 74 -5.11 -0.95 -1.19
C TYR A 74 -3.86 -1.84 -1.19
N GLY A 75 -4.00 -3.14 -1.46
CA GLY A 75 -2.86 -4.06 -1.50
C GLY A 75 -1.76 -3.60 -2.45
N GLY A 76 -0.53 -3.56 -1.96
CA GLY A 76 0.66 -3.21 -2.76
C GLY A 76 0.97 -1.71 -2.83
N ILE A 77 0.16 -0.84 -2.22
CA ILE A 77 0.43 0.60 -2.15
C ILE A 77 0.79 1.05 -0.73
N ARG A 78 1.33 2.27 -0.64
CA ARG A 78 1.49 2.98 0.63
C ARG A 78 0.21 3.73 0.95
N LEU A 79 -0.43 3.36 2.05
CA LEU A 79 -1.65 3.97 2.54
C LEU A 79 -1.31 4.87 3.73
N TYR A 80 -1.70 6.14 3.65
CA TYR A 80 -1.67 7.03 4.80
C TYR A 80 -2.92 6.82 5.64
N VAL A 81 -2.74 6.55 6.94
CA VAL A 81 -3.85 6.42 7.89
C VAL A 81 -4.05 7.77 8.59
N PRO A 82 -5.13 8.51 8.29
CA PRO A 82 -5.39 9.79 8.93
C PRO A 82 -5.74 9.60 10.41
N ALA A 83 -5.52 10.63 11.22
CA ALA A 83 -5.95 10.64 12.62
C ALA A 83 -7.47 10.76 12.78
N ASP A 84 -8.15 11.34 11.79
CA ASP A 84 -9.61 11.42 11.73
C ASP A 84 -10.13 10.49 10.63
N VAL A 85 -11.00 9.56 11.02
CA VAL A 85 -11.64 8.58 10.12
C VAL A 85 -12.46 9.28 9.03
N ARG A 86 -13.12 10.41 9.37
CA ARG A 86 -13.99 11.15 8.44
C ARG A 86 -13.21 12.03 7.46
N ALA A 87 -11.94 12.29 7.73
CA ALA A 87 -11.09 13.10 6.86
C ALA A 87 -10.62 12.33 5.61
N SER A 88 -10.95 11.04 5.47
CA SER A 88 -10.60 10.21 4.32
C SER A 88 -11.77 9.37 3.81
N GLY A 89 -11.73 9.00 2.52
CA GLY A 89 -12.64 8.01 1.94
C GLY A 89 -12.40 6.57 2.43
N LEU A 90 -11.53 6.36 3.41
CA LEU A 90 -11.21 5.04 3.95
C LEU A 90 -12.47 4.35 4.52
N ALA A 91 -13.31 5.10 5.24
CA ALA A 91 -14.53 4.58 5.85
C ALA A 91 -15.54 4.04 4.82
N ASP A 92 -15.60 4.64 3.63
CA ASP A 92 -16.50 4.22 2.56
C ASP A 92 -16.03 2.93 1.89
N GLU A 93 -14.70 2.69 1.87
CA GLU A 93 -14.10 1.57 1.14
C GLU A 93 -13.95 0.30 1.98
N ILE A 94 -13.57 0.42 3.26
CA ILE A 94 -13.38 -0.73 4.17
C ILE A 94 -14.44 -0.82 5.28
N THR A 95 -15.47 0.03 5.24
CA THR A 95 -16.48 0.24 6.29
C THR A 95 -15.97 1.03 7.51
N ILE A 96 -16.84 1.87 8.08
CA ILE A 96 -16.51 2.75 9.21
C ILE A 96 -15.96 2.00 10.44
N GLN A 97 -16.45 0.79 10.71
CA GLN A 97 -16.00 0.00 11.85
C GLN A 97 -14.52 -0.38 11.70
N HIS A 98 -14.14 -0.97 10.57
CA HIS A 98 -12.75 -1.37 10.32
C HIS A 98 -11.83 -0.15 10.14
N ALA A 99 -12.33 0.94 9.53
CA ALA A 99 -11.59 2.19 9.44
C ALA A 99 -11.28 2.79 10.82
N THR A 100 -12.26 2.75 11.75
CA THR A 100 -12.05 3.23 13.13
C THR A 100 -11.00 2.39 13.85
N THR A 101 -11.05 1.06 13.72
CA THR A 101 -10.04 0.18 14.30
C THR A 101 -8.65 0.40 13.68
N LEU A 102 -8.58 0.64 12.37
CA LEU A 102 -7.32 0.93 11.69
C LEU A 102 -6.72 2.25 12.20
N VAL A 103 -7.52 3.30 12.32
CA VAL A 103 -7.09 4.60 12.83
C VAL A 103 -6.66 4.47 14.29
N ALA A 104 -7.41 3.76 15.13
CA ALA A 104 -7.04 3.56 16.53
C ALA A 104 -5.65 2.90 16.70
N ALA A 105 -5.29 1.97 15.81
CA ALA A 105 -4.02 1.24 15.89
C ALA A 105 -2.85 1.94 15.14
N PHE A 106 -3.12 2.63 14.03
CA PHE A 106 -2.09 3.11 13.11
C PHE A 106 -2.22 4.60 12.71
N ALA A 107 -2.99 5.41 13.46
CA ALA A 107 -3.17 6.83 13.17
C ALA A 107 -1.86 7.60 12.96
N GLY A 108 -1.85 8.46 11.94
CA GLY A 108 -0.74 9.38 11.66
C GLY A 108 0.47 8.73 10.99
N VAL A 109 0.39 7.45 10.62
CA VAL A 109 1.49 6.71 9.98
C VAL A 109 1.10 6.30 8.56
N ALA A 110 2.09 6.31 7.66
CA ALA A 110 1.95 5.69 6.34
C ALA A 110 2.41 4.23 6.40
N ILE A 111 1.47 3.31 6.17
CA ILE A 111 1.73 1.86 6.16
C ILE A 111 1.85 1.34 4.72
N ARG A 112 2.72 0.35 4.50
CA ARG A 112 2.77 -0.39 3.23
C ARG A 112 1.77 -1.54 3.34
N VAL A 113 0.67 -1.46 2.60
CA VAL A 113 -0.36 -2.50 2.67
C VAL A 113 0.14 -3.74 1.92
N PRO A 114 0.24 -4.91 2.57
CA PRO A 114 0.71 -6.13 1.90
C PRO A 114 -0.33 -6.58 0.85
N LEU A 115 0.12 -7.28 -0.20
CA LEU A 115 -0.79 -7.89 -1.19
C LEU A 115 -1.53 -9.13 -0.64
N ALA A 116 -0.99 -9.73 0.42
CA ALA A 116 -1.51 -10.91 1.11
C ALA A 116 -2.08 -12.01 0.18
N ARG A 117 -1.38 -12.33 -0.91
CA ARG A 117 -1.88 -13.25 -1.97
C ARG A 117 -2.28 -14.63 -1.43
N ARG A 118 -1.48 -15.20 -0.53
CA ARG A 118 -1.76 -16.50 0.11
C ARG A 118 -3.01 -16.44 1.00
N PHE A 119 -3.14 -15.38 1.80
CA PHE A 119 -4.32 -15.15 2.63
C PHE A 119 -5.59 -15.05 1.77
N ARG A 120 -5.58 -14.18 0.74
CA ARG A 120 -6.70 -14.02 -0.19
C ARG A 120 -7.04 -15.31 -0.93
N HIS A 121 -6.02 -16.06 -1.37
CA HIS A 121 -6.20 -17.37 -1.99
C HIS A 121 -7.00 -18.31 -1.07
N GLY A 122 -6.62 -18.44 0.20
CA GLY A 122 -7.34 -19.29 1.17
C GLY A 122 -8.80 -18.89 1.35
N ILE A 123 -9.09 -17.58 1.43
CA ILE A 123 -10.47 -17.05 1.51
C ILE A 123 -11.26 -17.45 0.27
N TYR A 124 -10.73 -17.18 -0.93
CA TYR A 124 -11.43 -17.45 -2.17
C TYR A 124 -11.66 -18.95 -2.41
N LYS A 125 -10.76 -19.80 -1.91
CA LYS A 125 -10.94 -21.25 -1.90
C LYS A 125 -12.07 -21.66 -0.96
N ARG A 126 -12.17 -21.10 0.25
CA ARG A 126 -13.30 -21.34 1.17
C ARG A 126 -14.64 -20.91 0.58
N TRP A 127 -14.64 -19.87 -0.25
CA TRP A 127 -15.83 -19.44 -1.01
C TRP A 127 -16.13 -20.32 -2.23
N GLY A 128 -15.34 -21.35 -2.50
CA GLY A 128 -15.59 -22.31 -3.59
C GLY A 128 -15.25 -21.78 -4.99
N TYR A 129 -14.43 -20.73 -5.11
CA TYR A 129 -14.02 -20.26 -6.44
C TYR A 129 -13.05 -21.23 -7.13
N SER A 130 -13.18 -21.33 -8.45
CA SER A 130 -12.26 -22.13 -9.27
C SER A 130 -10.86 -21.52 -9.33
N ASN A 131 -9.84 -22.34 -9.54
CA ASN A 131 -8.45 -21.88 -9.61
C ASN A 131 -8.25 -20.81 -10.70
N SER A 132 -8.91 -20.95 -11.85
CA SER A 132 -8.89 -19.95 -12.94
C SER A 132 -9.47 -18.61 -12.51
N LYS A 133 -10.58 -18.62 -11.75
CA LYS A 133 -11.18 -17.39 -11.22
C LYS A 133 -10.27 -16.73 -10.19
N ILE A 134 -9.71 -17.52 -9.29
CA ILE A 134 -8.78 -17.04 -8.26
C ILE A 134 -7.52 -16.43 -8.90
N ALA A 135 -6.95 -17.09 -9.92
CA ALA A 135 -5.79 -16.60 -10.66
C ALA A 135 -6.05 -15.19 -11.24
N ARG A 136 -7.21 -14.98 -11.87
CA ARG A 136 -7.62 -13.67 -12.40
C ARG A 136 -7.79 -12.63 -11.30
N MET A 137 -8.43 -12.97 -10.19
CA MET A 137 -8.64 -12.04 -9.06
C MET A 137 -7.35 -11.63 -8.35
N LEU A 138 -6.36 -12.52 -8.29
CA LEU A 138 -5.05 -12.27 -7.68
C LEU A 138 -4.03 -11.68 -8.65
N GLY A 139 -4.33 -11.64 -9.96
CA GLY A 139 -3.41 -11.18 -11.00
C GLY A 139 -2.19 -12.10 -11.14
N VAL A 140 -2.38 -13.41 -11.05
CA VAL A 140 -1.31 -14.43 -11.18
C VAL A 140 -1.72 -15.51 -12.17
N THR A 141 -0.78 -16.37 -12.58
CA THR A 141 -1.09 -17.51 -13.46
C THR A 141 -1.73 -18.65 -12.68
N GLU A 142 -2.48 -19.51 -13.37
CA GLU A 142 -3.05 -20.72 -12.76
C GLU A 142 -1.96 -21.63 -12.19
N THR A 143 -0.80 -21.73 -12.86
CA THR A 143 0.36 -22.47 -12.33
C THR A 143 0.83 -21.92 -10.98
N ALA A 144 0.80 -20.60 -10.78
CA ALA A 144 1.14 -20.02 -9.49
C ALA A 144 0.11 -20.39 -8.41
N ILE A 145 -1.18 -20.47 -8.75
CA ILE A 145 -2.23 -20.97 -7.85
C ILE A 145 -2.01 -22.44 -7.51
N THR A 146 -1.68 -23.28 -8.49
CA THR A 146 -1.35 -24.70 -8.24
C THR A 146 -0.18 -24.83 -7.26
N LYS A 147 0.86 -24.00 -7.39
CA LYS A 147 1.97 -23.96 -6.43
C LYS A 147 1.51 -23.51 -5.04
N MET A 148 0.69 -22.47 -4.95
CA MET A 148 0.13 -22.03 -3.66
C MET A 148 -0.71 -23.13 -3.00
N ASN A 149 -1.49 -23.89 -3.77
CA ASN A 149 -2.22 -25.05 -3.24
C ASN A 149 -1.27 -26.12 -2.71
N ALA A 150 -0.20 -26.44 -3.45
CA ALA A 150 0.80 -27.42 -3.03
C ALA A 150 1.56 -27.00 -1.76
N ASP A 151 1.90 -25.71 -1.63
CA ASP A 151 2.55 -25.13 -0.45
C ASP A 151 1.69 -25.23 0.83
N HIS A 152 0.36 -25.26 0.68
CA HIS A 152 -0.59 -25.37 1.80
C HIS A 152 -0.99 -26.82 2.11
N GLY A 153 -0.71 -27.76 1.20
CA GLY A 153 -1.09 -29.17 1.27
C GLY A 153 -0.16 -30.06 2.11
N CYS A 154 0.58 -29.50 3.06
CA CYS A 154 1.33 -30.27 4.07
C CYS A 154 0.58 -30.35 5.42
N ILE A 155 -0.69 -29.97 5.47
CA ILE A 155 -1.59 -30.34 6.57
C ILE A 155 -2.43 -31.46 6.00
N ASP A 156 -2.02 -32.69 6.30
CA ASP A 156 -2.65 -33.91 5.85
C ASP A 156 -4.14 -33.91 6.23
N ASP A 157 -5.01 -34.10 5.23
CA ASP A 157 -6.39 -34.51 5.44
C ASP A 157 -6.35 -35.97 5.94
N GLU A 158 -6.38 -36.18 7.27
CA GLU A 158 -6.81 -37.47 7.84
C GLU A 158 -8.34 -37.54 7.79
N GLU A 159 -8.80 -38.63 7.17
CA GLU A 159 -10.17 -39.02 6.77
C GLU A 159 -11.19 -39.09 7.92
#